data_AF-A0A1T4YP31-F1
#
_entry.id   AF-A0A1T4YP31-F1
#
_cell.length_a   1.000
_cell.length_b   1.000
_cell.length_c   1.000
_cell.angle_alpha   90.00
_cell.angle_beta   90.00
_cell.angle_gamma   90.00
#
_symmetry.space_group_name_H-M   'P 1'
#
loop_
_entity.id
_entity.type
_entity.pdbx_description
1 polymer ?
#
loop_
_entity_poly.entity_id
_entity_poly.type
_entity_poly.pdbx_seq_one_letter_code
_entity_poly.pdbx_strand_id
1 'polypeptide(L)'
;MSFQPPGQCPSCGEWVPRKALACDCCGACAKSGWKASADVYDGLDLPDEDFDYNEFVEREFGSETSLKTTSRETLWRWVAAILLAVMVLGYLLSVR
;
A
#
# COMPACT_ATOMS: atom_id res chain seq x y z
N MET A 1 25.63 0.48 28.34
CA MET A 1 26.01 1.89 28.60
C MET A 1 25.52 2.75 27.43
N SER A 2 24.95 3.92 27.69
CA SER A 2 24.60 4.90 26.65
C SER A 2 25.86 5.63 26.19
N PHE A 3 26.06 5.76 24.87
CA PHE A 3 27.11 6.59 24.30
C PHE A 3 26.93 8.06 24.78
N GLN A 4 28.03 8.78 24.97
CA GLN A 4 28.06 10.23 25.26
C GLN A 4 29.18 10.85 24.42
N PRO A 5 28.94 11.99 23.73
CA PRO A 5 29.96 12.55 22.85
C PRO A 5 31.04 13.26 23.68
N PRO A 6 32.29 13.33 23.18
CA PRO A 6 32.72 13.07 21.81
C PRO A 6 33.12 11.62 21.52
N GLY A 7 32.91 11.15 20.28
CA GLY A 7 33.33 9.83 19.83
C GLY A 7 32.66 9.41 18.52
N GLN A 8 32.88 8.16 18.08
CA GLN A 8 32.20 7.62 16.90
C GLN A 8 30.74 7.27 17.24
N CYS A 9 29.82 7.69 16.37
CA CYS A 9 28.40 7.41 16.50
C CYS A 9 28.17 5.88 16.41
N PRO A 10 27.46 5.26 17.37
CA PRO A 10 27.20 3.83 17.34
C PRO A 10 26.23 3.40 16.22
N SER A 11 25.46 4.32 15.64
CA SER A 11 24.48 4.00 14.59
C SER A 11 25.04 4.08 13.17
N CYS A 12 25.95 5.03 12.90
CA CYS A 12 26.48 5.24 11.55
C CYS A 12 28.01 5.33 11.46
N GLY A 13 28.73 5.34 12.60
CA GLY A 13 30.19 5.41 12.66
C GLY A 13 30.79 6.82 12.53
N GLU A 14 30.00 7.84 12.22
CA GLU A 14 30.48 9.22 12.04
C GLU A 14 31.05 9.81 13.34
N TRP A 15 32.03 10.71 13.24
CA TRP A 15 32.59 11.37 14.43
C TRP A 15 31.64 12.45 14.97
N VAL A 16 31.28 12.35 16.25
CA VAL A 16 30.35 13.28 16.91
C VAL A 16 31.11 14.22 17.85
N PRO A 17 31.00 15.54 17.71
CA PRO A 17 31.70 16.51 18.54
C PRO A 17 31.11 16.62 19.96
N ARG A 18 31.90 17.13 20.91
CA ARG A 18 31.48 17.30 22.31
C ARG A 18 30.26 18.23 22.39
N LYS A 19 29.29 17.88 23.26
CA LYS A 19 27.99 18.59 23.46
C LYS A 19 27.00 18.53 22.28
N ALA A 20 27.24 17.73 21.25
CA ALA A 20 26.23 17.49 20.22
C ALA A 20 24.97 16.86 20.83
N LEU A 21 23.79 17.39 20.47
CA LEU A 21 22.49 16.88 20.94
C LEU A 21 22.06 15.63 20.16
N ALA A 22 22.51 15.53 18.91
CA ALA A 22 22.28 14.41 18.01
C ALA A 22 23.47 14.27 17.04
N CYS A 23 23.56 13.14 16.33
CA CYS A 23 24.50 12.96 15.23
C CYS A 23 24.00 13.72 13.99
N ASP A 24 24.86 14.54 13.38
CA ASP A 24 24.51 15.34 12.19
C ASP A 24 24.27 14.47 10.93
N CYS A 25 24.82 13.27 10.90
CA CYS A 25 24.68 12.35 9.76
C CYS A 25 23.35 11.58 9.78
N CYS A 26 23.00 10.96 10.91
CA CYS A 26 21.85 10.04 11.00
C CYS A 26 20.74 10.49 11.97
N GLY A 27 20.92 11.61 12.69
CA GLY A 27 19.93 12.12 13.63
C GLY A 27 19.81 11.33 14.95
N ALA A 28 20.67 10.33 15.19
CA ALA A 28 20.68 9.59 16.44
C ALA A 28 20.90 10.53 17.64
N CYS A 29 19.98 10.53 18.61
CA CYS A 29 19.99 11.37 19.82
C CYS A 29 19.85 10.49 21.07
N ALA A 30 20.09 11.04 22.26
CA ALA A 30 20.08 10.26 23.52
C ALA A 30 18.79 9.43 23.72
N LYS A 31 17.67 9.85 23.10
CA LYS A 31 16.38 9.16 23.11
C LYS A 31 16.19 8.14 21.99
N SER A 32 16.81 8.35 20.82
CA SER A 32 16.56 7.56 19.62
C SER A 32 17.65 6.55 19.26
N GLY A 33 18.93 6.77 19.61
CA GLY A 33 19.99 6.01 18.92
C GLY A 33 21.39 5.92 19.54
N TRP A 34 21.65 6.40 20.76
CA TRP A 34 23.00 6.33 21.36
C TRP A 34 23.29 4.95 21.96
N LYS A 35 22.44 3.95 21.69
CA LYS A 35 22.63 2.58 22.19
C LYS A 35 23.73 1.92 21.37
N ALA A 36 24.92 1.82 21.93
CA ALA A 36 26.02 1.03 21.37
C ALA A 36 25.68 -0.47 21.29
N SER A 37 24.66 -0.90 22.04
CA SER A 37 24.06 -2.23 22.04
C SER A 37 22.61 -2.17 21.52
N ALA A 38 22.31 -1.31 20.53
CA ALA A 38 21.13 -1.56 19.73
C ALA A 38 21.43 -2.88 19.03
N ASP A 39 20.97 -3.97 19.62
CA ASP A 39 21.05 -5.29 19.03
C ASP A 39 20.69 -5.13 17.56
N VAL A 40 21.68 -5.55 16.76
CA VAL A 40 21.67 -5.63 15.31
C VAL A 40 20.25 -5.82 14.86
N TYR A 41 19.67 -4.80 14.21
CA TYR A 41 18.38 -4.86 13.56
C TYR A 41 17.50 -5.96 14.17
N ASP A 42 16.78 -5.68 15.26
CA ASP A 42 15.47 -6.32 15.44
C ASP A 42 14.68 -5.88 14.20
N GLY A 43 14.98 -6.58 13.09
CA GLY A 43 14.23 -6.58 11.86
C GLY A 43 12.83 -6.72 12.36
N LEU A 44 12.02 -5.72 11.99
CA LEU A 44 10.60 -5.56 12.30
C LEU A 44 10.11 -6.78 13.07
N ASP A 45 9.66 -6.61 14.32
CA ASP A 45 8.98 -7.62 15.16
C ASP A 45 7.70 -8.10 14.45
N LEU A 46 7.92 -8.64 13.26
CA LEU A 46 7.05 -9.28 12.33
C LEU A 46 6.95 -10.65 12.97
N PRO A 47 5.76 -11.03 13.42
CA PRO A 47 5.58 -12.38 13.92
C PRO A 47 6.17 -13.36 12.89
N ASP A 48 6.95 -14.32 13.37
CA ASP A 48 7.54 -15.40 12.55
C ASP A 48 6.46 -16.26 11.86
N GLU A 49 5.19 -16.06 12.22
CA GLU A 49 4.03 -16.77 11.72
C GLU A 49 3.48 -16.13 10.43
N ASP A 50 3.39 -16.96 9.40
CA ASP A 50 2.76 -16.79 8.08
C ASP A 50 1.85 -15.54 7.94
N PHE A 51 2.45 -14.40 7.62
CA PHE A 51 1.68 -13.22 7.23
C PHE A 51 0.96 -13.50 5.90
N ASP A 52 -0.35 -13.77 5.96
CA ASP A 52 -1.18 -13.93 4.77
C ASP A 52 -1.41 -12.56 4.10
N TYR A 53 -0.53 -12.28 3.13
CA TYR A 53 -0.60 -11.09 2.31
C TYR A 53 -1.97 -10.96 1.60
N ASN A 54 -2.59 -12.07 1.18
CA ASN A 54 -3.86 -12.04 0.47
C ASN A 54 -5.01 -11.69 1.41
N GLU A 55 -5.06 -12.27 2.62
CA GLU A 55 -6.07 -11.94 3.64
C GLU A 55 -5.98 -10.47 4.04
N PHE A 56 -4.75 -9.95 4.24
CA PHE A 56 -4.53 -8.55 4.55
C PHE A 56 -5.02 -7.63 3.42
N VAL A 57 -4.68 -7.95 2.17
CA VAL A 57 -5.12 -7.16 1.00
C VAL A 57 -6.64 -7.20 0.85
N GLU A 58 -7.27 -8.35 1.04
CA GLU A 58 -8.73 -8.48 0.96
C GLU A 58 -9.44 -7.72 2.09
N ARG A 59 -8.93 -7.79 3.32
CA ARG A 59 -9.51 -7.09 4.48
C ARG A 59 -9.36 -5.57 4.40
N GLU A 60 -8.19 -5.07 4.03
CA GLU A 60 -7.89 -3.63 4.06
C GLU A 60 -8.25 -2.93 2.73
N PHE A 61 -8.12 -3.64 1.61
CA PHE A 61 -8.28 -3.06 0.26
C PHE A 61 -9.34 -3.77 -0.59
N GLY A 62 -9.83 -4.96 -0.18
CA GLY A 62 -10.85 -5.72 -0.92
C GLY A 62 -12.27 -5.14 -0.85
N SER A 63 -12.46 -4.02 -0.15
CA SER A 63 -13.73 -3.28 -0.16
C SER A 63 -13.96 -2.45 -1.43
N GLU A 64 -13.14 -2.62 -2.48
CA GLU A 64 -13.59 -2.40 -3.85
C GLU A 64 -14.52 -3.55 -4.27
N THR A 65 -15.64 -3.70 -3.55
CA THR A 65 -16.77 -4.47 -4.08
C THR A 65 -17.21 -3.74 -5.33
N SER A 66 -16.62 -4.19 -6.44
CA SER A 66 -17.04 -4.05 -7.82
C SER A 66 -18.39 -3.37 -7.84
N LEU A 67 -18.41 -2.06 -8.07
CA LEU A 67 -19.60 -1.38 -8.52
C LEU A 67 -20.07 -2.24 -9.66
N LYS A 68 -21.10 -3.04 -9.40
CA LYS A 68 -21.54 -4.16 -10.22
C LYS A 68 -21.77 -3.53 -11.56
N THR A 69 -20.76 -3.61 -12.43
CA THR A 69 -20.82 -2.98 -13.73
C THR A 69 -21.96 -3.73 -14.34
N THR A 70 -23.10 -3.07 -14.51
CA THR A 70 -24.17 -3.60 -15.35
C THR A 70 -23.44 -3.92 -16.63
N SER A 71 -23.17 -5.22 -16.81
CA SER A 71 -22.11 -5.67 -17.71
C SER A 71 -22.37 -4.96 -19.03
N ARG A 72 -21.37 -4.26 -19.56
CA ARG A 72 -21.52 -3.48 -20.80
C ARG A 72 -22.20 -4.33 -21.88
N GLU A 73 -21.98 -5.64 -21.84
CA GLU A 73 -22.63 -6.66 -22.63
C GLU A 73 -24.16 -6.73 -22.48
N THR A 74 -24.69 -6.62 -21.25
CA THR A 74 -26.14 -6.57 -20.99
C THR A 74 -26.77 -5.34 -21.63
N LEU A 75 -26.12 -4.17 -21.53
CA LEU A 75 -26.61 -2.95 -22.20
C LEU A 75 -26.60 -3.10 -23.72
N TRP A 76 -25.51 -3.62 -24.29
CA TRP A 76 -25.41 -3.86 -25.72
C TRP A 76 -26.41 -4.88 -26.24
N ARG A 77 -26.74 -5.92 -25.45
CA ARG A 77 -27.81 -6.88 -25.78
C ARG A 77 -29.18 -6.22 -25.87
N TRP A 78 -29.52 -5.34 -24.93
CA TRP A 78 -30.80 -4.60 -24.99
C TRP A 78 -30.85 -3.64 -26.18
N VAL A 79 -29.77 -2.93 -26.47
CA VAL A 79 -29.68 -2.05 -27.65
C VAL A 79 -29.89 -2.85 -28.94
N ALA A 80 -29.21 -3.99 -29.09
CA ALA A 80 -29.37 -4.85 -30.26
C ALA A 80 -30.80 -5.38 -30.41
N ALA A 81 -31.43 -5.81 -29.30
CA ALA A 81 -32.81 -6.28 -29.30
C ALA A 81 -33.81 -5.20 -29.72
N ILE A 82 -33.66 -3.96 -29.22
CA ILE A 82 -34.52 -2.82 -29.58
C ILE A 82 -34.35 -2.47 -31.06
N LEU A 83 -33.12 -2.38 -31.55
CA LEU A 83 -32.85 -2.10 -32.97
C LEU A 83 -33.49 -3.14 -33.89
N LEU A 84 -33.35 -4.42 -33.54
CA LEU A 84 -33.92 -5.53 -34.30
C LEU A 84 -35.45 -5.48 -34.27
N ALA A 85 -36.05 -5.21 -33.12
CA ALA A 85 -37.51 -5.05 -32.98
C ALA A 85 -38.04 -3.89 -33.85
N VAL A 86 -37.40 -2.72 -33.82
CA VAL A 86 -37.78 -1.57 -34.66
C VAL A 86 -37.67 -1.90 -36.14
N MET A 87 -36.59 -2.57 -36.55
CA MET A 87 -36.39 -2.98 -37.95
C MET A 87 -37.49 -3.95 -38.42
N VAL A 88 -37.83 -4.94 -37.59
CA VAL A 88 -38.91 -5.90 -37.90
C VAL A 88 -40.27 -5.21 -37.92
N LEU A 89 -40.57 -4.34 -36.96
CA LEU A 89 -41.83 -3.60 -36.92
C LEU A 89 -41.98 -2.68 -38.14
N GLY A 90 -40.92 -1.97 -38.50
CA GLY A 90 -40.89 -1.10 -39.68
C GLY A 90 -41.06 -1.89 -40.98
N TYR A 91 -40.42 -3.06 -41.10
CA TYR A 91 -40.63 -3.96 -42.24
C TYR A 91 -42.08 -4.44 -42.33
N LEU A 92 -42.68 -4.88 -41.21
CA LEU A 92 -44.07 -5.33 -41.17
C LEU A 92 -45.05 -4.22 -41.53
N LEU A 93 -44.80 -2.98 -41.07
CA LEU A 93 -45.59 -1.81 -41.43
C LEU A 93 -45.38 -1.35 -42.88
N SER A 94 -44.21 -1.60 -43.47
CA SER A 94 -43.92 -1.26 -44.86
C SER A 94 -44.44 -2.29 -45.87
N VAL A 95 -44.61 -3.54 -45.45
CA VAL A 95 -45.08 -4.65 -46.31
C VAL A 95 -46.60 -4.84 -46.22
N ARG A 96 -47.23 -4.30 -45.18
CA ARG A 96 -48.68 -4.29 -44.99
C ARG A 96 -49.33 -3.09 -45.69
#